data_AF-A0A7W9SWP2-F1
#
_entry.id   AF-A0A7W9SWP2-F1
#
_cell.length_a   1.000
_cell.length_b   1.000
_cell.length_c   1.000
_cell.angle_alpha   90.00
_cell.angle_beta   90.00
_cell.angle_gamma   90.00
#
_symmetry.space_group_name_H-M   'P 1'
#
loop_
_entity.id
_entity.type
_entity.pdbx_description
1 polymer ?
#
loop_
_entity_poly.entity_id
_entity_poly.type
_entity_poly.pdbx_seq_one_letter_code
_entity_poly.pdbx_strand_id
1 'polypeptide(L)'
;MRIPYQAQFGPLATVAAPDSNRAIQLGYGLGWGTFVSPTHGPAYFKEGHDDGWENHSVVFADRGKGLLLVSNSANADLLFKELLEKLLGDTDTPWQWEGYEPYVAGKK
;
A
#
# COMPACT_ATOMS: atom_id res chain seq x y z
N MET A 1 15.00 -4.60 4.36
CA MET A 1 15.60 -3.26 4.53
C MET A 1 14.50 -2.30 4.97
N ARG A 2 14.72 -1.43 5.97
CA ARG A 2 13.71 -0.41 6.35
C ARG A 2 13.61 0.68 5.29
N ILE A 3 12.42 1.22 5.06
CA ILE A 3 12.17 2.31 4.12
C ILE A 3 11.91 3.63 4.88
N PRO A 4 12.88 4.55 4.94
CA PRO A 4 12.73 5.82 5.63
C PRO A 4 12.25 6.96 4.70
N TYR A 5 11.72 6.68 3.52
CA TYR A 5 11.38 7.68 2.49
C TYR A 5 9.89 7.80 2.23
N GLN A 6 9.43 8.98 1.77
CA GLN A 6 8.01 9.33 1.67
C GLN A 6 7.23 8.54 0.62
N ALA A 7 7.87 8.11 -0.47
CA ALA A 7 7.24 7.32 -1.52
C ALA A 7 8.23 6.29 -2.10
N GLN A 8 7.72 5.33 -2.86
CA GLN A 8 8.55 4.35 -3.56
C GLN A 8 9.29 4.95 -4.76
N PHE A 9 8.61 5.82 -5.51
CA PHE A 9 9.09 6.38 -6.77
C PHE A 9 9.03 7.91 -6.78
N GLY A 10 9.65 8.50 -7.81
CA GLY A 10 9.62 9.94 -8.05
C GLY A 10 10.45 10.77 -7.06
N PRO A 11 10.27 12.11 -7.05
CA PRO A 11 11.08 13.03 -6.23
C PRO A 11 11.00 12.76 -4.72
N LEU A 12 9.90 12.16 -4.25
CA LEU A 12 9.68 11.85 -2.83
C LEU A 12 10.42 10.59 -2.37
N ALA A 13 10.95 9.77 -3.29
CA ALA A 13 11.74 8.58 -2.96
C ALA A 13 13.09 8.89 -2.28
N THR A 14 13.51 10.16 -2.29
CA THR A 14 14.70 10.64 -1.58
C THR A 14 14.39 11.55 -0.40
N VAL A 15 13.10 11.82 -0.13
CA VAL A 15 12.67 12.70 0.96
C VAL A 15 12.34 11.84 2.17
N ALA A 16 12.90 12.18 3.34
CA ALA A 16 12.65 11.45 4.57
C ALA A 16 11.15 11.44 4.91
N ALA A 17 10.62 10.25 5.18
CA ALA A 17 9.26 10.08 5.65
C ALA A 17 9.10 10.63 7.07
N PRO A 18 7.92 11.17 7.41
CA PRO A 18 7.49 11.28 8.79
C PRO A 18 7.57 9.91 9.50
N ASP A 19 7.46 9.90 10.83
CA ASP A 19 7.55 8.69 11.66
C ASP A 19 6.52 7.57 11.31
N SER A 20 5.56 7.81 10.41
CA SER A 20 4.57 6.83 9.96
C SER A 20 5.19 5.52 9.44
N ASN A 21 6.21 5.60 8.58
CA ASN A 21 6.91 4.41 8.07
C ASN A 21 7.64 3.67 9.19
N ARG A 22 8.18 4.41 10.14
CA ARG A 22 8.89 3.84 11.29
C ARG A 22 7.92 3.14 12.25
N ALA A 23 6.74 3.73 12.47
CA ALA A 23 5.71 3.19 13.36
C ALA A 23 5.23 1.80 12.91
N ILE A 24 5.01 1.61 11.61
CA ILE A 24 4.64 0.31 11.03
C ILE A 24 5.85 -0.52 10.60
N GLN A 25 7.07 -0.07 10.90
CA GLN A 25 8.30 -0.76 10.52
C GLN A 25 8.40 -1.08 9.02
N LEU A 26 7.93 -0.17 8.16
CA LEU A 26 7.90 -0.34 6.71
C LEU A 26 9.28 -0.73 6.18
N GLY A 27 9.29 -1.70 5.28
CA GLY A 27 10.50 -2.20 4.66
C GLY A 27 10.23 -2.94 3.36
N TYR A 28 11.32 -3.27 2.65
CA TYR A 28 11.29 -4.10 1.46
C TYR A 28 12.31 -5.23 1.57
N GLY A 29 11.93 -6.41 1.07
CA GLY A 29 12.73 -7.64 1.10
C GLY A 29 12.89 -8.24 -0.29
N LEU A 30 12.80 -9.57 -0.38
CA LEU A 30 12.96 -10.41 -1.58
C LEU A 30 11.87 -10.14 -2.65
N GLY A 31 11.80 -8.91 -3.14
CA GLY A 31 10.75 -8.44 -4.03
C GLY A 31 9.38 -8.35 -3.36
N TRP A 32 9.28 -8.04 -2.07
CA TRP A 32 8.01 -7.81 -1.37
C TRP A 32 8.14 -6.62 -0.42
N GLY A 33 7.11 -5.79 -0.39
CA GLY A 33 6.88 -4.82 0.67
C GLY A 33 6.51 -5.55 1.97
N THR A 34 7.00 -5.04 3.09
CA THR A 34 6.75 -5.60 4.42
C THR A 34 6.42 -4.50 5.40
N PHE A 35 5.45 -4.72 6.27
CA PHE A 35 5.14 -3.83 7.38
C PHE A 35 4.55 -4.62 8.55
N VAL A 36 4.40 -3.96 9.68
CA VAL A 36 3.73 -4.47 10.87
C VAL A 36 2.47 -3.64 11.04
N SER A 37 1.33 -4.23 10.68
CA SER A 37 0.01 -3.65 10.91
C SER A 37 -0.30 -3.68 12.41
N PRO A 38 -0.64 -2.53 13.04
CA PRO A 38 -1.14 -2.50 14.40
C PRO A 38 -2.34 -3.42 14.67
N THR A 39 -3.22 -3.61 13.68
CA THR A 39 -4.47 -4.37 13.85
C THR A 39 -4.35 -5.84 13.43
N HIS A 40 -3.47 -6.17 12.50
CA HIS A 40 -3.36 -7.48 11.86
C HIS A 40 -1.98 -8.16 12.04
N GLY A 41 -0.97 -7.47 12.57
CA GLY A 41 0.38 -8.03 12.76
C GLY A 41 1.27 -7.93 11.51
N PRO A 42 2.31 -8.77 11.40
CA PRO A 42 3.21 -8.78 10.25
C PRO A 42 2.46 -8.98 8.93
N ALA A 43 2.80 -8.16 7.93
CA ALA A 43 2.12 -8.12 6.65
C ALA A 43 3.12 -8.00 5.49
N TYR A 44 2.72 -8.57 4.37
CA TYR A 44 3.47 -8.55 3.12
C TYR A 44 2.57 -8.01 2.02
N PHE A 45 3.10 -7.14 1.17
CA PHE A 45 2.34 -6.59 0.07
C PHE A 45 3.18 -6.48 -1.20
N LYS A 46 2.48 -6.43 -2.33
CA LYS A 46 3.05 -6.10 -3.62
C LYS A 46 2.03 -5.35 -4.47
N GLU A 47 2.54 -4.35 -5.14
CA GLU A 47 1.91 -3.38 -5.99
C GLU A 47 2.46 -3.49 -7.43
N GLY A 48 1.72 -2.93 -8.38
CA GLY A 48 2.24 -2.68 -9.71
C GLY A 48 1.34 -1.73 -10.48
N HIS A 49 1.99 -0.86 -11.22
CA HIS A 49 1.38 0.15 -12.07
C HIS A 49 2.04 0.06 -13.45
N ASP A 50 1.23 0.00 -14.50
CA ASP A 50 1.64 0.11 -15.90
C ASP A 50 0.54 0.85 -16.69
N ASP A 51 0.80 1.25 -17.93
CA ASP A 51 -0.15 2.03 -18.72
C ASP A 51 -1.50 1.29 -18.89
N GLY A 52 -2.49 1.72 -18.12
CA GLY A 52 -3.83 1.12 -18.10
C GLY A 52 -3.97 -0.12 -17.20
N TRP A 53 -3.00 -0.44 -16.34
CA TRP A 53 -3.05 -1.60 -15.45
C TRP A 53 -2.62 -1.26 -14.03
N GLU A 54 -3.46 -1.60 -13.08
CA GLU A 54 -3.17 -1.45 -11.65
C GLU A 54 -3.36 -2.77 -10.92
N ASN A 55 -2.48 -3.05 -9.96
CA ASN A 55 -2.68 -4.15 -9.04
C ASN A 55 -2.13 -3.84 -7.65
N HIS A 56 -2.79 -4.43 -6.65
CA HIS A 56 -2.35 -4.42 -5.27
C HIS A 56 -2.65 -5.77 -4.63
N SER A 57 -1.73 -6.27 -3.84
CA SER A 57 -1.88 -7.48 -3.05
C SER A 57 -1.37 -7.25 -1.65
N VAL A 58 -2.10 -7.73 -0.64
CA VAL A 58 -1.65 -7.72 0.75
C VAL A 58 -2.02 -9.03 1.44
N VAL A 59 -1.14 -9.51 2.30
CA VAL A 59 -1.32 -10.74 3.08
C VAL A 59 -0.97 -10.48 4.54
N PHE A 60 -1.91 -10.80 5.43
CA PHE A 60 -1.76 -10.82 6.88
C PHE A 60 -1.68 -12.28 7.33
N ALA A 61 -0.49 -12.86 7.23
CA ALA A 61 -0.29 -14.32 7.34
C ALA A 61 -0.77 -14.90 8.68
N ASP A 62 -0.45 -14.24 9.79
CA ASP A 62 -0.85 -14.68 11.14
C ASP A 62 -2.38 -14.65 11.35
N ARG A 63 -3.12 -13.96 10.48
CA ARG A 63 -4.58 -13.85 10.51
C ARG A 63 -5.26 -14.71 9.47
N GLY A 64 -4.51 -15.38 8.58
CA GLY A 64 -5.06 -16.13 7.46
C GLY A 64 -5.89 -15.28 6.50
N LYS A 65 -5.55 -13.98 6.37
CA LYS A 65 -6.24 -13.03 5.50
C LYS A 65 -5.33 -12.58 4.36
N GLY A 66 -5.93 -12.33 3.19
CA GLY A 66 -5.27 -11.65 2.10
C GLY A 66 -6.28 -11.10 1.10
N LEU A 67 -5.85 -10.12 0.31
CA LEU A 67 -6.64 -9.51 -0.76
C LEU A 67 -5.75 -9.29 -1.97
N LEU A 68 -6.29 -9.57 -3.14
CA LEU A 68 -5.68 -9.28 -4.44
C LEU A 68 -6.67 -8.43 -5.24
N LEU A 69 -6.22 -7.25 -5.63
CA LEU A 69 -6.93 -6.30 -6.48
C LEU A 69 -6.17 -6.22 -7.80
N VAL A 70 -6.87 -6.38 -8.91
CA VAL A 70 -6.31 -6.28 -10.26
C VAL A 70 -7.31 -5.53 -11.12
N SER A 71 -6.83 -4.61 -11.93
CA SER A 71 -7.64 -3.79 -12.81
C SER A 71 -6.92 -3.50 -14.13
N ASN A 72 -7.71 -3.36 -15.19
CA ASN A 72 -7.31 -2.88 -16.50
C ASN A 72 -7.70 -1.39 -16.70
N SER A 73 -7.64 -0.62 -15.61
CA SER A 73 -7.84 0.82 -15.64
C SER A 73 -6.84 1.49 -14.71
N ALA A 74 -6.15 2.51 -15.22
CA ALA A 74 -5.26 3.39 -14.45
C ALA A 74 -5.97 4.22 -13.37
N ASN A 75 -7.30 4.14 -13.27
CA ASN A 75 -8.07 4.82 -12.22
C ASN A 75 -8.37 3.92 -11.00
N ALA A 76 -7.82 2.70 -10.97
CA ALA A 76 -8.27 1.71 -9.98
C ALA A 76 -7.65 1.89 -8.61
N ASP A 77 -6.42 2.43 -8.55
CA ASP A 77 -5.75 2.80 -7.32
C ASP A 77 -6.57 3.82 -6.49
N LEU A 78 -7.44 4.60 -7.14
CA LEU A 78 -8.43 5.47 -6.50
C LEU A 78 -9.39 4.76 -5.53
N LEU A 79 -9.52 3.44 -5.66
CA LEU A 79 -10.43 2.63 -4.85
C LEU A 79 -9.69 1.69 -3.90
N PHE A 80 -8.37 1.54 -4.01
CA PHE A 80 -7.63 0.50 -3.28
C PHE A 80 -7.68 0.71 -1.78
N LYS A 81 -7.49 1.94 -1.30
CA LYS A 81 -7.61 2.28 0.12
C LYS A 81 -8.99 1.88 0.67
N GLU A 82 -10.05 2.27 0.00
CA GLU A 82 -11.43 2.00 0.42
C GLU A 82 -11.74 0.50 0.38
N LEU A 83 -11.22 -0.24 -0.60
CA LEU A 83 -11.43 -1.68 -0.71
C LEU A 83 -10.67 -2.46 0.38
N LEU A 84 -9.44 -2.07 0.70
CA LEU A 84 -8.68 -2.64 1.82
C LEU A 84 -9.44 -2.48 3.15
N GLU A 85 -9.93 -1.27 3.40
CA GLU A 85 -10.69 -0.94 4.60
C GLU A 85 -12.02 -1.71 4.64
N LYS A 86 -12.79 -1.74 3.54
CA LYS A 86 -14.11 -2.37 3.51
C LYS A 86 -14.07 -3.89 3.51
N LEU A 87 -13.11 -4.51 2.82
CA LEU A 87 -13.08 -5.96 2.64
C LEU A 87 -12.27 -6.68 3.71
N LEU A 88 -11.19 -6.08 4.19
CA LEU A 88 -10.31 -6.68 5.19
C LEU A 88 -10.40 -6.05 6.58
N GLY A 89 -10.96 -4.84 6.69
CA GLY A 89 -10.81 -3.99 7.87
C GLY A 89 -9.41 -3.41 7.99
N ASP A 90 -8.67 -3.34 6.87
CA ASP A 90 -7.28 -2.91 6.86
C ASP A 90 -7.19 -1.39 6.72
N THR A 91 -6.75 -0.75 7.80
CA THR A 91 -6.45 0.69 7.87
C THR A 91 -4.96 0.98 7.96
N ASP A 92 -4.12 -0.05 7.89
CA ASP A 92 -2.71 0.01 8.26
C ASP A 92 -1.76 -0.13 7.07
N THR A 93 -2.24 -0.69 5.94
CA THR A 93 -1.49 -0.69 4.68
C THR A 93 -1.07 0.75 4.32
N PRO A 94 0.22 0.99 3.99
CA PRO A 94 0.78 2.33 3.82
C PRO A 94 0.41 2.98 2.47
N TRP A 95 -0.89 3.13 2.21
CA TRP A 95 -1.44 3.63 0.94
C TRP A 95 -0.88 5.01 0.52
N GLN A 96 -0.50 5.88 1.46
CA GLN A 96 0.16 7.15 1.12
C GLN A 96 1.55 6.94 0.50
N TRP A 97 2.30 5.95 0.99
CA TRP A 97 3.64 5.64 0.48
C TRP A 97 3.56 4.98 -0.90
N GLU A 98 2.52 4.18 -1.14
CA GLU A 98 2.16 3.64 -2.45
C GLU A 98 1.72 4.71 -3.45
N GLY A 99 1.30 5.89 -2.96
CA GLY A 99 0.77 6.96 -3.79
C GLY A 99 -0.69 6.78 -4.18
N TYR A 100 -1.46 5.94 -3.50
CA TYR A 100 -2.89 5.77 -3.78
C TYR A 100 -3.65 7.05 -3.41
N GLU A 101 -4.28 7.68 -4.39
CA GLU A 101 -5.13 8.85 -4.16
C GLU A 101 -6.54 8.42 -3.78
N PRO A 102 -7.08 8.73 -2.59
CA PRO A 102 -8.45 8.37 -2.26
C PRO A 102 -9.46 9.00 -3.23
N TYR A 103 -10.49 8.26 -3.61
CA TYR A 103 -11.52 8.76 -4.51
C TYR A 103 -12.26 9.97 -3.91
N VAL A 104 -12.26 11.08 -4.63
CA VAL A 104 -13.03 12.29 -4.30
C VAL A 104 -14.05 12.56 -5.40
N ALA A 105 -15.33 12.52 -5.06
CA ALA A 105 -16.41 12.79 -6.01
C ALA A 105 -16.24 14.19 -6.64
N GLY A 106 -16.13 14.25 -7.97
CA GLY A 106 -16.01 15.49 -8.74
C GLY A 106 -14.58 15.98 -9.00
N LYS A 107 -13.56 15.30 -8.46
CA LYS A 107 -12.17 15.46 -8.90
C LYS A 107 -12.00 14.61 -10.18
N LYS A 108 -11.72 15.26 -11.31
CA LYS A 108 -11.41 14.59 -12.58
C LYS A 108 -9.91 14.39 -12.71
#